data_AF-A0A2P5HUJ9-F1
#
_entry.id   AF-A0A2P5HUJ9-F1
#
_cell.length_a   1.000
_cell.length_b   1.000
_cell.length_c   1.000
_cell.angle_alpha   90.00
_cell.angle_beta   90.00
_cell.angle_gamma   90.00
#
_symmetry.space_group_name_H-M   'P 1'
#
loop_
_entity.id
_entity.type
_entity.pdbx_description
1 polymer ?
#
loop_
_entity_poly.entity_id
_entity_poly.type
_entity_poly.pdbx_seq_one_letter_code
_entity_poly.pdbx_strand_id
1 'polypeptide(L)'
;MQFTSAIALALAGAACAAPSADHKPRQQQGQFSASDPDFLSLIPEFGVEQGVNPTGTGDCDGFNAAQNKVVKINCERCPPPRDAYVAQLAEDLNAGNVFGSPITFNTDPATANDPQANKDRATACLTSLQSFYGSKGVGCPAVAAPNMAKQQNTGVRDDKQFIPQAGGTASASGADSASAAARKRRGI
;
A
#
# COMPACT_ATOMS: atom_id res chain seq x y z
N MET A 1 -46.25 42.50 -38.46
CA MET A 1 -46.00 41.30 -39.27
C MET A 1 -45.76 40.15 -38.30
N GLN A 2 -46.79 39.33 -38.11
CA GLN A 2 -46.78 38.15 -37.25
C GLN A 2 -46.38 36.95 -38.12
N PHE A 3 -45.43 36.13 -37.66
CA PHE A 3 -45.30 34.75 -38.12
C PHE A 3 -44.98 33.85 -36.92
N THR A 4 -46.05 33.26 -36.42
CA THR A 4 -46.08 31.98 -35.72
C THR A 4 -45.54 30.89 -36.64
N SER A 5 -44.67 30.02 -36.14
CA SER A 5 -44.64 28.60 -36.52
C SER A 5 -43.86 27.77 -35.52
N ALA A 6 -44.46 26.63 -35.19
CA ALA A 6 -44.11 25.70 -34.14
C ALA A 6 -43.40 24.46 -34.70
N ILE A 7 -43.03 23.57 -33.77
CA ILE A 7 -42.80 22.12 -33.93
C ILE A 7 -41.36 21.71 -34.28
N ALA A 8 -40.68 21.06 -33.32
CA ALA A 8 -40.48 19.60 -33.34
C ALA A 8 -39.80 19.12 -32.05
N LEU A 9 -40.51 18.25 -31.30
CA LEU A 9 -39.92 17.36 -30.30
C LEU A 9 -38.99 16.37 -31.01
N ALA A 10 -37.78 16.20 -30.48
CA ALA A 10 -36.99 14.99 -30.66
C ALA A 10 -36.50 14.51 -29.28
N LEU A 11 -37.21 13.53 -28.73
CA LEU A 11 -36.73 12.65 -27.68
C LEU A 11 -35.68 11.73 -28.31
N ALA A 12 -34.41 11.94 -27.96
CA ALA A 12 -33.36 10.96 -28.18
C ALA A 12 -32.77 10.61 -26.81
N GLY A 13 -33.15 9.43 -26.31
CA GLY A 13 -32.53 8.84 -25.13
C GLY A 13 -31.05 8.58 -25.42
N ALA A 14 -30.18 9.26 -24.67
CA ALA A 14 -28.78 8.88 -24.58
C ALA A 14 -28.68 7.73 -23.57
N ALA A 15 -28.58 6.52 -24.10
CA ALA A 15 -28.18 5.35 -23.34
C ALA A 15 -26.84 5.63 -22.64
N CYS A 16 -26.79 5.25 -21.37
CA CYS A 16 -25.59 5.19 -20.55
C CYS A 16 -24.59 4.18 -21.12
N ALA A 17 -23.68 4.63 -21.98
CA ALA A 17 -22.44 3.91 -22.23
C ALA A 17 -21.45 4.30 -21.12
N ALA A 18 -21.44 3.53 -20.04
CA ALA A 18 -20.31 3.53 -19.12
C ALA A 18 -19.08 3.06 -19.90
N PRO A 19 -17.95 3.79 -19.90
CA PRO A 19 -16.72 3.27 -20.46
C PRO A 19 -16.29 2.09 -19.60
N SER A 20 -16.38 0.88 -20.14
CA SER A 20 -15.57 -0.24 -19.68
C SER A 20 -14.12 0.21 -19.80
N ALA A 21 -13.51 0.52 -18.67
CA ALA A 21 -12.12 0.89 -18.58
C ALA A 21 -11.29 -0.32 -19.04
N ASP A 22 -10.89 -0.28 -20.30
CA ASP A 22 -9.76 -1.03 -20.83
C ASP A 22 -8.53 -0.57 -20.04
N HIS A 23 -8.21 -1.29 -18.96
CA HIS A 23 -7.05 -1.01 -18.11
C HIS A 23 -5.78 -1.43 -18.86
N LYS A 24 -5.44 -0.70 -19.91
CA LYS A 24 -4.07 -0.66 -20.41
C LYS A 24 -3.24 0.00 -19.32
N PRO A 25 -2.16 -0.64 -18.80
CA PRO A 25 -1.36 -0.03 -17.75
C PRO A 25 -0.81 1.30 -18.28
N ARG A 26 -1.31 2.40 -17.73
CA ARG A 26 -0.81 3.73 -18.02
C ARG A 26 0.56 3.82 -17.35
N GLN A 27 1.59 3.40 -18.08
CA GLN A 27 3.00 3.66 -17.77
C GLN A 27 3.26 5.18 -17.88
N GLN A 28 2.72 5.97 -16.94
CA GLN A 28 3.12 7.35 -16.78
C GLN A 28 3.96 7.44 -15.52
N GLN A 29 5.27 7.40 -15.73
CA GLN A 29 6.23 7.95 -14.77
C GLN A 29 5.69 9.33 -14.34
N GLY A 30 5.35 9.49 -13.05
CA GLY A 30 4.91 10.76 -12.48
C GLY A 30 3.42 10.94 -12.18
N GLN A 31 2.59 9.88 -12.20
CA GLN A 31 1.23 9.93 -11.62
C GLN A 31 1.00 8.77 -10.65
N PHE A 32 1.72 8.76 -9.54
CA PHE A 32 1.48 7.87 -8.41
C PHE A 32 0.32 8.41 -7.56
N SER A 33 -0.61 7.53 -7.19
CA SER A 33 -1.71 7.86 -6.28
C SER A 33 -1.80 6.83 -5.16
N ALA A 34 -1.98 7.28 -3.93
CA ALA A 34 -2.18 6.39 -2.78
C ALA A 34 -3.46 5.54 -2.86
N SER A 35 -4.37 5.86 -3.80
CA SER A 35 -5.58 5.10 -4.07
C SER A 35 -5.46 4.12 -5.24
N ASP A 36 -4.31 4.09 -5.93
CA ASP A 36 -4.10 3.21 -7.09
C ASP A 36 -3.76 1.79 -6.63
N PRO A 37 -4.60 0.77 -6.91
CA PRO A 37 -4.36 -0.60 -6.49
C PRO A 37 -3.09 -1.20 -7.11
N ASP A 38 -2.72 -0.82 -8.33
CA ASP A 38 -1.53 -1.35 -8.98
C ASP A 38 -0.26 -0.82 -8.29
N PHE A 39 -0.25 0.47 -7.93
CA PHE A 39 0.80 1.06 -7.11
C PHE A 39 0.89 0.41 -5.72
N LEU A 40 -0.25 0.29 -5.02
CA LEU A 40 -0.31 -0.32 -3.69
C LEU A 40 0.22 -1.75 -3.70
N SER A 41 -0.11 -2.53 -4.73
CA SER A 41 0.33 -3.91 -4.90
C SER A 41 1.84 -4.08 -5.10
N LEU A 42 2.58 -2.99 -5.37
CA LEU A 42 4.03 -3.00 -5.56
C LEU A 42 4.81 -2.53 -4.32
N ILE A 43 4.12 -1.98 -3.32
CA ILE A 43 4.69 -1.50 -2.06
C ILE A 43 4.66 -2.65 -1.06
N PRO A 44 5.81 -3.13 -0.57
CA PRO A 44 5.84 -4.24 0.40
C PRO A 44 5.20 -3.82 1.72
N GLU A 45 4.60 -4.78 2.43
CA GLU A 45 4.24 -4.57 3.83
C GLU A 45 5.46 -4.19 4.68
N PHE A 46 5.29 -3.52 5.81
CA PHE A 46 6.44 -3.25 6.70
C PHE A 46 6.99 -4.56 7.28
N GLY A 47 6.11 -5.46 7.73
CA GLY A 47 6.46 -6.73 8.39
C GLY A 47 6.75 -6.62 9.88
N VAL A 48 6.59 -5.42 10.45
CA VAL A 48 6.53 -5.11 11.88
C VAL A 48 5.34 -4.16 12.04
N GLU A 49 4.64 -4.24 13.18
CA GLU A 49 3.57 -3.30 13.52
C GLU A 49 4.06 -2.27 14.54
N GLN A 50 3.41 -1.11 14.56
CA GLN A 50 3.70 -0.05 15.53
C GLN A 50 3.35 -0.52 16.94
N GLY A 51 4.17 -0.18 17.92
CA GLY A 51 3.88 -0.49 19.32
C GLY A 51 4.07 -1.97 19.71
N VAL A 52 4.69 -2.81 18.89
CA VAL A 52 4.91 -4.23 19.21
C VAL A 52 5.89 -4.40 20.37
N ASN A 53 5.48 -5.19 21.37
CA ASN A 53 6.28 -5.56 22.55
C ASN A 53 6.95 -4.34 23.24
N PRO A 54 6.17 -3.37 23.75
CA PRO A 54 6.73 -2.17 24.34
C PRO A 54 7.50 -2.51 25.62
N THR A 55 8.70 -1.94 25.79
CA THR A 55 9.54 -2.16 26.98
C THR A 55 9.14 -1.32 28.19
N GLY A 56 8.23 -0.34 27.99
CA GLY A 56 7.91 0.70 28.97
C GLY A 56 8.92 1.85 29.03
N THR A 57 9.98 1.83 28.19
CA THR A 57 10.99 2.90 28.10
C THR A 57 10.94 3.68 26.78
N GLY A 58 9.86 3.53 26.01
CA GLY A 58 9.70 4.13 24.68
C GLY A 58 10.26 3.30 23.51
N ASP A 59 10.84 2.13 23.79
CA ASP A 59 11.34 1.19 22.79
C ASP A 59 10.33 0.07 22.52
N CYS A 60 10.21 -0.29 21.25
CA CYS A 60 9.44 -1.42 20.74
C CYS A 60 10.33 -2.32 19.89
N ASP A 61 9.82 -3.51 19.57
CA ASP A 61 10.54 -4.47 18.76
C ASP A 61 10.41 -4.15 17.26
N GLY A 62 11.56 -3.93 16.62
CA GLY A 62 11.75 -4.02 15.17
C GLY A 62 12.61 -5.24 14.81
N PHE A 63 12.85 -5.44 13.52
CA PHE A 63 13.54 -6.63 13.04
C PHE A 63 14.64 -6.31 12.04
N ASN A 64 15.84 -6.85 12.29
CA ASN A 64 16.91 -6.85 11.32
C ASN A 64 16.88 -8.15 10.51
N ALA A 65 16.37 -8.08 9.27
CA ALA A 65 16.24 -9.24 8.39
C ALA A 65 17.58 -9.84 7.96
N ALA A 66 18.65 -9.04 7.88
CA ALA A 66 19.98 -9.53 7.49
C ALA A 66 20.66 -10.33 8.62
N GLN A 67 20.44 -9.92 9.87
CA GLN A 67 20.99 -10.57 11.06
C GLN A 67 20.03 -11.56 11.71
N ASN A 68 18.80 -11.67 11.19
CA ASN A 68 17.71 -12.46 11.75
C ASN A 68 17.51 -12.21 13.25
N LYS A 69 17.48 -10.92 13.65
CA LYS A 69 17.53 -10.50 15.05
C LYS A 69 16.54 -9.37 15.34
N VAL A 70 15.86 -9.46 16.48
CA VAL A 70 15.05 -8.38 17.05
C VAL A 70 15.94 -7.24 17.54
N VAL A 71 15.56 -6.02 17.18
CA VAL A 71 16.27 -4.78 17.51
C VAL A 71 15.28 -3.73 17.96
N LYS A 72 15.73 -2.74 18.74
CA LYS A 72 14.84 -1.70 19.26
C LYS A 72 14.55 -0.63 18.22
N ILE A 73 13.29 -0.21 18.18
CA ILE A 73 12.78 0.94 17.42
C ILE A 73 11.94 1.83 18.33
N ASN A 74 11.67 3.07 17.92
CA ASN A 74 10.77 3.95 18.66
C ASN A 74 9.32 3.46 18.53
N CYS A 75 8.65 3.19 19.66
CA CYS A 75 7.27 2.67 19.70
C CYS A 75 6.23 3.56 19.01
N GLU A 76 6.28 4.86 19.26
CA GLU A 76 5.22 5.80 18.86
C GLU A 76 5.41 6.31 17.44
N ARG A 77 6.60 6.12 16.89
CA ARG A 77 7.00 6.72 15.62
C ARG A 77 7.18 5.69 14.51
N CYS A 78 7.50 4.44 14.85
CA CYS A 78 7.92 3.46 13.85
C CYS A 78 7.27 2.08 14.03
N PRO A 79 6.77 1.48 12.93
CA PRO A 79 6.50 2.11 11.63
C PRO A 79 5.44 3.22 11.71
N PRO A 80 5.39 4.15 10.73
CA PRO A 80 4.30 5.11 10.60
C PRO A 80 2.98 4.41 10.18
N PRO A 81 1.82 5.07 10.29
CA PRO A 81 0.58 4.60 9.69
C PRO A 81 0.78 4.35 8.18
N ARG A 82 0.33 3.18 7.71
CA ARG A 82 0.63 2.73 6.34
C ARG A 82 0.01 3.65 5.28
N ASP A 83 -1.20 4.12 5.50
CA ASP A 83 -1.91 5.06 4.64
C ASP A 83 -1.15 6.39 4.50
N ALA A 84 -0.70 6.96 5.62
CA ALA A 84 0.10 8.17 5.62
C ALA A 84 1.44 7.97 4.90
N TYR A 85 2.10 6.83 5.13
CA TYR A 85 3.33 6.46 4.43
C TYR A 85 3.16 6.34 2.92
N VAL A 86 2.13 5.64 2.46
CA VAL A 86 1.86 5.48 1.02
C VAL A 86 1.53 6.83 0.37
N ALA A 87 0.80 7.70 1.07
CA ALA A 87 0.53 9.06 0.59
C ALA A 87 1.84 9.84 0.37
N GLN A 88 2.73 9.85 1.36
CA GLN A 88 4.03 10.52 1.23
C GLN A 88 4.90 9.89 0.14
N LEU A 89 4.92 8.56 0.03
CA LEU A 89 5.69 7.88 -1.01
C LEU A 89 5.20 8.25 -2.41
N ALA A 90 3.88 8.35 -2.61
CA ALA A 90 3.32 8.81 -3.88
C ALA A 90 3.77 10.24 -4.21
N GLU A 91 3.77 11.15 -3.23
CA GLU A 91 4.26 12.52 -3.39
C GLU A 91 5.76 12.55 -3.78
N ASP A 92 6.59 11.81 -3.06
CA ASP A 92 8.03 11.72 -3.30
C ASP A 92 8.34 11.17 -4.70
N LEU A 93 7.57 10.17 -5.14
CA LEU A 93 7.71 9.56 -6.46
C LEU A 93 7.24 10.48 -7.58
N ASN A 94 6.16 11.25 -7.36
CA ASN A 94 5.71 12.28 -8.28
C ASN A 94 6.73 13.43 -8.39
N ALA A 95 7.43 13.74 -7.29
CA ALA A 95 8.56 14.68 -7.29
C ALA A 95 9.85 14.08 -7.89
N GLY A 96 9.92 12.75 -8.04
CA GLY A 96 11.09 12.01 -8.50
C GLY A 96 12.30 12.05 -7.55
N ASN A 97 12.12 12.56 -6.32
CA ASN A 97 13.18 12.70 -5.34
C ASN A 97 12.64 12.81 -3.91
N VAL A 98 13.48 12.44 -2.95
CA VAL A 98 13.27 12.64 -1.50
C VAL A 98 14.37 13.56 -1.01
N PHE A 99 14.03 14.80 -0.66
CA PHE A 99 14.98 15.83 -0.23
C PHE A 99 16.19 15.97 -1.17
N GLY A 100 15.95 16.05 -2.48
CA GLY A 100 16.97 16.18 -3.52
C GLY A 100 17.73 14.88 -3.85
N SER A 101 17.43 13.77 -3.16
CA SER A 101 17.99 12.46 -3.47
C SER A 101 17.06 11.78 -4.49
N PRO A 102 17.51 11.49 -5.72
CA PRO A 102 16.63 10.93 -6.74
C PRO A 102 16.16 9.53 -6.35
N ILE A 103 14.90 9.22 -6.67
CA ILE A 103 14.32 7.89 -6.47
C ILE A 103 13.63 7.41 -7.74
N THR A 104 13.64 6.10 -7.96
CA THR A 104 12.98 5.46 -9.10
C THR A 104 12.05 4.37 -8.61
N PHE A 105 10.88 4.24 -9.26
CA PHE A 105 9.91 3.21 -8.94
C PHE A 105 9.25 2.73 -10.23
N ASN A 106 9.61 1.52 -10.64
CA ASN A 106 9.02 0.91 -11.80
C ASN A 106 7.59 0.44 -11.45
N THR A 107 6.60 0.73 -12.28
CA THR A 107 5.21 0.24 -12.14
C THR A 107 4.80 -0.72 -13.23
N ASP A 108 5.72 -1.11 -14.12
CA ASP A 108 5.48 -2.10 -15.15
C ASP A 108 5.16 -3.46 -14.51
N PRO A 109 3.93 -3.99 -14.69
CA PRO A 109 3.57 -5.30 -14.17
C PRO A 109 4.44 -6.42 -14.73
N ALA A 110 5.02 -6.26 -15.92
CA ALA A 110 5.97 -7.23 -16.48
C ALA A 110 7.25 -7.36 -15.64
N THR A 111 7.56 -6.35 -14.83
CA THR A 111 8.73 -6.33 -13.94
C THR A 111 8.40 -6.74 -12.51
N ALA A 112 7.16 -7.17 -12.20
CA ALA A 112 6.74 -7.46 -10.83
C ALA A 112 7.64 -8.51 -10.12
N ASN A 113 8.18 -9.46 -10.89
CA ASN A 113 9.10 -10.49 -10.40
C ASN A 113 10.57 -10.23 -10.78
N ASP A 114 10.89 -9.08 -11.38
CA ASP A 114 12.26 -8.72 -11.72
C ASP A 114 13.04 -8.31 -10.45
N PRO A 115 14.14 -9.00 -10.10
CA PRO A 115 14.88 -8.70 -8.89
C PRO A 115 15.42 -7.27 -8.84
N GLN A 116 15.84 -6.70 -9.97
CA GLN A 116 16.40 -5.35 -9.99
C GLN A 116 15.32 -4.30 -9.79
N ALA A 117 14.20 -4.40 -10.49
CA ALA A 117 13.04 -3.52 -10.31
C ALA A 117 12.52 -3.58 -8.86
N ASN A 118 12.57 -4.75 -8.23
CA ASN A 118 12.19 -4.91 -6.83
C ASN A 118 13.18 -4.24 -5.87
N LYS A 119 14.49 -4.29 -6.13
CA LYS A 119 15.49 -3.56 -5.36
C LYS A 119 15.31 -2.05 -5.49
N ASP A 120 15.01 -1.56 -6.68
CA ASP A 120 14.79 -0.13 -6.95
C ASP A 120 13.53 0.36 -6.21
N ARG A 121 12.41 -0.38 -6.33
CA ARG A 121 11.17 -0.10 -5.58
C ARG A 121 11.41 -0.07 -4.07
N ALA A 122 12.12 -1.06 -3.53
CA ALA A 122 12.44 -1.12 -2.11
C ALA A 122 13.37 0.03 -1.67
N THR A 123 14.29 0.46 -2.53
CA THR A 123 15.18 1.60 -2.27
C THR A 123 14.40 2.91 -2.21
N ALA A 124 13.48 3.14 -3.15
CA ALA A 124 12.58 4.29 -3.10
C ALA A 124 11.73 4.30 -1.81
N CYS A 125 11.10 3.15 -1.50
CA CYS A 125 10.35 2.97 -0.26
C CYS A 125 11.17 3.31 0.99
N LEU A 126 12.36 2.71 1.14
CA LEU A 126 13.20 2.95 2.31
C LEU A 126 13.73 4.39 2.38
N THR A 127 14.01 5.01 1.24
CA THR A 127 14.49 6.41 1.21
C THR A 127 13.39 7.36 1.69
N SER A 128 12.16 7.15 1.22
CA SER A 128 10.97 7.90 1.70
C SER A 128 10.71 7.63 3.18
N LEU A 129 10.71 6.35 3.61
CA LEU A 129 10.50 5.96 5.00
C LEU A 129 11.51 6.61 5.96
N GLN A 130 12.78 6.67 5.56
CA GLN A 130 13.87 7.27 6.34
C GLN A 130 13.82 8.81 6.36
N SER A 131 12.95 9.42 5.57
CA SER A 131 12.75 10.87 5.52
C SER A 131 11.32 11.31 5.86
N PHE A 132 10.46 10.36 6.23
CA PHE A 132 9.01 10.51 6.32
C PHE A 132 8.54 11.68 7.19
N TYR A 133 9.27 12.03 8.25
CA TYR A 133 8.89 13.14 9.14
C TYR A 133 9.54 14.47 8.73
N GLY A 134 9.48 14.79 7.45
CA GLY A 134 9.78 16.13 6.93
C GLY A 134 11.26 16.51 6.84
N SER A 135 12.19 15.60 7.07
CA SER A 135 13.62 15.84 6.83
C SER A 135 14.42 14.55 6.62
N LYS A 136 15.51 14.65 5.85
CA LYS A 136 16.39 13.53 5.51
C LYS A 136 16.97 12.89 6.78
N GLY A 137 16.77 11.59 6.93
CA GLY A 137 17.26 10.80 8.07
C GLY A 137 16.44 10.94 9.35
N VAL A 138 15.37 11.74 9.33
CA VAL A 138 14.47 11.95 10.47
C VAL A 138 13.22 11.07 10.34
N GLY A 139 13.27 9.99 9.56
CA GLY A 139 12.21 9.02 9.39
C GLY A 139 12.31 7.80 10.31
N CYS A 140 11.79 6.67 9.83
CA CYS A 140 11.94 5.37 10.48
C CYS A 140 13.13 4.58 9.92
N PRO A 141 13.87 3.86 10.79
CA PRO A 141 14.97 3.02 10.34
C PRO A 141 14.43 1.81 9.56
N ALA A 142 15.26 1.24 8.68
CA ALA A 142 14.88 0.09 7.85
C ALA A 142 14.42 -1.14 8.66
N VAL A 143 14.85 -1.25 9.92
CA VAL A 143 14.44 -2.32 10.84
C VAL A 143 12.99 -2.20 11.34
N ALA A 144 12.33 -1.06 11.10
CA ALA A 144 10.88 -0.90 11.26
C ALA A 144 10.08 -1.39 10.02
N ALA A 145 10.78 -1.70 8.92
CA ALA A 145 10.22 -2.22 7.67
C ALA A 145 11.07 -3.36 7.09
N PRO A 146 11.26 -4.47 7.82
CA PRO A 146 12.15 -5.57 7.42
C PRO A 146 11.84 -6.21 6.07
N ASN A 147 10.59 -6.25 5.61
CA ASN A 147 10.25 -6.74 4.27
C ASN A 147 10.89 -5.87 3.17
N MET A 148 10.82 -4.54 3.32
CA MET A 148 11.46 -3.59 2.40
C MET A 148 13.00 -3.73 2.45
N ALA A 149 13.57 -3.86 3.65
CA ALA A 149 15.00 -4.07 3.83
C ALA A 149 15.47 -5.38 3.16
N LYS A 150 14.72 -6.48 3.33
CA LYS A 150 15.01 -7.75 2.67
C LYS A 150 14.89 -7.63 1.15
N GLN A 151 13.86 -6.97 0.65
CA GLN A 151 13.65 -6.78 -0.78
C GLN A 151 14.76 -5.92 -1.41
N GLN A 152 15.23 -4.86 -0.73
CA GLN A 152 16.35 -4.05 -1.21
C GLN A 152 17.64 -4.87 -1.35
N ASN A 153 17.88 -5.81 -0.44
CA ASN A 153 19.08 -6.63 -0.48
C ASN A 153 18.99 -7.78 -1.50
N THR A 154 17.82 -8.44 -1.58
CA THR A 154 17.67 -9.70 -2.31
C THR A 154 16.94 -9.57 -3.64
N GLY A 155 16.16 -8.51 -3.85
CA GLY A 155 15.21 -8.38 -4.97
C GLY A 155 13.97 -9.28 -4.86
N VAL A 156 13.84 -10.02 -3.75
CA VAL A 156 12.70 -10.91 -3.50
C VAL A 156 11.66 -10.20 -2.66
N ARG A 157 10.44 -10.10 -3.19
CA ARG A 157 9.28 -9.57 -2.47
C ARG A 157 8.82 -10.55 -1.41
N ASP A 158 8.41 -10.03 -0.26
CA ASP A 158 7.93 -10.81 0.87
C ASP A 158 6.99 -9.93 1.68
N ASP A 159 5.91 -10.50 2.20
CA ASP A 159 4.92 -9.81 3.02
C ASP A 159 4.78 -10.52 4.38
N LYS A 160 5.90 -11.05 4.88
CA LYS A 160 5.95 -11.76 6.16
C LYS A 160 5.81 -10.79 7.31
N GLN A 161 5.10 -11.23 8.33
CA GLN A 161 5.18 -10.65 9.66
C GLN A 161 6.40 -11.26 10.37
N PHE A 162 7.40 -10.45 10.69
CA PHE A 162 8.61 -10.91 11.38
C PHE A 162 8.43 -10.98 12.88
N ILE A 163 7.55 -10.15 13.44
CA ILE A 163 7.25 -10.13 14.85
C ILE A 163 5.74 -10.14 15.00
N PRO A 164 5.15 -11.25 15.47
CA PRO A 164 3.72 -11.29 15.74
C PRO A 164 3.41 -10.34 16.89
N GLN A 165 2.32 -9.58 16.76
CA GLN A 165 1.86 -8.71 17.84
C GLN A 165 1.53 -9.55 19.08
N ALA A 166 2.23 -9.32 20.20
CA ALA A 166 1.79 -9.86 21.47
C ALA A 166 0.55 -9.06 21.92
N GLY A 167 -0.65 -9.54 21.57
CA GLY A 167 -1.91 -9.03 22.10
C GLY A 167 -2.89 -8.39 21.10
N GLY A 168 -2.67 -8.53 19.80
CA GLY A 168 -3.70 -8.19 18.81
C GLY A 168 -4.86 -9.17 18.91
N THR A 169 -5.96 -8.78 19.53
CA THR A 169 -7.24 -9.46 19.34
C THR A 169 -7.52 -9.51 17.86
N ALA A 170 -7.51 -10.70 17.29
CA ALA A 170 -7.98 -10.97 15.95
C ALA A 170 -9.33 -10.27 15.75
N SER A 171 -9.34 -9.20 14.95
CA SER A 171 -10.58 -8.69 14.37
C SER A 171 -11.03 -9.74 13.36
N ALA A 172 -11.74 -10.74 13.87
CA ALA A 172 -12.45 -11.74 13.08
C ALA A 172 -13.62 -11.04 12.37
N SER A 173 -13.35 -10.40 11.23
CA SER A 173 -14.38 -10.12 10.24
C SER A 173 -14.68 -11.42 9.51
N GLY A 174 -15.60 -12.21 10.07
CA GLY A 174 -15.99 -13.50 9.48
C GLY A 174 -16.98 -14.28 10.33
N ALA A 175 -18.01 -13.61 10.86
CA ALA A 175 -19.20 -14.29 11.37
C ALA A 175 -20.33 -14.16 10.34
N ASP A 176 -20.96 -15.31 10.07
CA ASP A 176 -22.27 -15.51 9.44
C ASP A 176 -22.41 -15.42 7.91
N SER A 177 -22.08 -16.54 7.27
CA SER A 177 -22.87 -17.07 6.14
C SER A 177 -22.95 -18.59 6.23
N ALA A 178 -23.73 -19.09 7.17
CA ALA A 178 -24.18 -20.48 7.18
C ALA A 178 -25.56 -20.59 7.84
N SER A 179 -26.62 -20.22 7.13
CA SER A 179 -27.97 -20.63 7.50
C SER A 179 -28.85 -20.76 6.26
N ALA A 180 -28.81 -21.93 5.62
CA ALA A 180 -29.96 -22.52 4.94
C ALA A 180 -29.68 -23.96 4.50
N ALA A 181 -30.70 -24.81 4.66
CA ALA A 181 -30.89 -26.11 4.01
C ALA A 181 -30.21 -27.35 4.63
N ALA A 182 -30.59 -27.68 5.86
CA ALA A 182 -30.85 -29.08 6.21
C ALA A 182 -31.85 -29.22 7.37
N ARG A 183 -33.14 -29.37 7.07
CA ARG A 183 -34.03 -30.16 7.95
C ARG A 183 -35.18 -30.80 7.18
N LYS A 184 -35.05 -32.11 7.09
CA LYS A 184 -35.97 -33.09 6.55
C LYS A 184 -37.05 -33.41 7.59
N ARG A 185 -38.29 -33.65 7.12
CA ARG A 185 -39.40 -34.42 7.73
C ARG A 185 -40.18 -33.82 8.92
N ARG A 186 -41.46 -33.47 8.67
CA ARG A 186 -42.65 -33.99 9.38
C ARG A 186 -43.95 -33.38 8.83
N GLY A 187 -44.95 -34.22 8.57
CA GLY A 187 -46.35 -33.88 8.84
C GLY A 187 -47.32 -33.88 7.66
N ILE A 188 -48.16 -34.93 7.64
CA ILE A 188 -49.51 -35.09 7.07
C ILE A 188 -49.59 -35.33 5.55
#